data_AF-H0BSW2-F1
#
_entry.id   AF-H0BSW2-F1
#
_cell.length_a   1.000
_cell.length_b   1.000
_cell.length_c   1.000
_cell.angle_alpha   90.00
_cell.angle_beta   90.00
_cell.angle_gamma   90.00
#
_symmetry.space_group_name_H-M   'P 1'
#
loop_
_entity.id
_entity.type
_entity.pdbx_description
1 polymer ?
#
loop_
_entity_poly.entity_id
_entity_poly.type
_entity_poly.pdbx_seq_one_letter_code
_entity_poly.pdbx_strand_id
1 'polypeptide(L)'
;MQDWQTTFLGMRELPRDISDFEMKAFFTFDGAEREAINARRGDAHKLGLALHIGFLRMSGRLLYAFRVVPVALWRHLSEELGIATPDVASLRTLYGREKTLFDHQQVACTALGFRW
;
A
#
# COMPACT_ATOMS: atom_id res chain seq x y z
N MET A 1 13.49 12.48 -12.49
CA MET A 1 12.92 12.17 -11.17
C MET A 1 12.65 13.50 -10.50
N GLN A 2 11.43 13.77 -10.04
CA GLN A 2 11.08 15.07 -9.45
C GLN A 2 11.65 15.16 -8.02
N ASP A 3 12.17 16.32 -7.60
CA ASP A 3 12.92 16.45 -6.34
C ASP A 3 12.14 15.95 -5.10
N TRP A 4 10.83 16.21 -5.05
CA TRP A 4 9.95 15.80 -3.95
C TRP A 4 9.76 14.28 -3.83
N GLN A 5 10.00 13.51 -4.90
CA GLN A 5 9.89 12.04 -4.84
C GLN A 5 11.05 11.43 -4.06
N THR A 6 12.23 12.07 -4.09
CA THR A 6 13.42 11.56 -3.41
C THR A 6 13.33 11.67 -1.89
N THR A 7 12.48 12.56 -1.38
CA THR A 7 12.23 12.77 0.06
C THR A 7 11.80 11.49 0.78
N PHE A 8 11.09 10.59 0.08
CA PHE A 8 10.55 9.36 0.69
C PHE A 8 11.45 8.13 0.51
N LEU A 9 12.49 8.22 -0.32
CA LEU A 9 13.36 7.09 -0.62
C LEU A 9 14.07 6.59 0.64
N GLY A 10 14.02 5.29 0.86
CA GLY A 10 14.66 4.63 1.99
C GLY A 10 13.87 4.66 3.30
N MET A 11 12.71 5.31 3.35
CA MET A 11 11.84 5.28 4.54
C MET A 11 11.39 3.85 4.87
N ARG A 12 11.26 3.56 6.17
CA ARG A 12 10.86 2.24 6.68
C ARG A 12 9.45 2.22 7.28
N GLU A 13 8.88 3.39 7.48
CA GLU A 13 7.55 3.61 8.03
C GLU A 13 6.81 4.63 7.18
N LEU A 14 5.47 4.58 7.20
CA LEU A 14 4.65 5.57 6.52
C LEU A 14 4.82 6.95 7.18
N PRO A 15 5.01 8.02 6.41
CA PRO A 15 4.87 9.38 6.92
C PRO A 15 3.50 9.57 7.57
N ARG A 16 3.46 10.32 8.67
CA ARG A 16 2.19 10.65 9.33
C ARG A 16 1.31 11.54 8.47
N ASP A 17 1.96 12.45 7.75
CA ASP A 17 1.34 13.41 6.85
C ASP A 17 1.84 13.10 5.45
N ILE A 18 0.92 12.64 4.60
CA ILE A 18 1.11 12.46 3.17
C ILE A 18 0.06 13.35 2.54
N SER A 19 0.47 14.30 1.70
CA SER A 19 -0.44 15.22 1.03
C SER A 19 -1.28 14.49 -0.03
N ASP A 20 -2.44 15.05 -0.40
CA ASP A 20 -3.29 14.50 -1.47
C ASP A 20 -2.53 14.33 -2.79
N PHE A 21 -1.57 15.22 -3.07
CA PHE A 21 -0.71 15.14 -4.24
C PHE A 21 0.21 13.92 -4.18
N GLU A 22 0.88 13.69 -3.05
CA GLU A 22 1.73 12.51 -2.84
C GLU A 22 0.90 11.22 -2.83
N MET A 23 -0.32 11.24 -2.26
CA MET A 23 -1.24 10.11 -2.32
C MET A 23 -1.59 9.77 -3.76
N LYS A 24 -1.98 10.75 -4.58
CA LYS A 24 -2.28 10.53 -6.01
C LYS A 24 -1.07 10.02 -6.79
N ALA A 25 0.13 10.49 -6.46
CA ALA A 25 1.31 10.08 -7.19
C ALA A 25 1.82 8.67 -6.81
N PHE A 26 1.67 8.26 -5.55
CA PHE A 26 2.22 7.00 -5.07
C PHE A 26 1.18 5.92 -4.79
N PHE A 27 -0.10 6.25 -4.67
CA PHE A 27 -1.17 5.31 -4.30
C PHE A 27 -2.30 5.31 -5.33
N THR A 28 -1.93 5.40 -6.61
CA THR A 28 -2.76 5.08 -7.78
C THR A 28 -2.25 3.80 -8.44
N PHE A 29 -3.09 3.11 -9.20
CA PHE A 29 -2.76 1.76 -9.69
C PHE A 29 -3.02 1.62 -11.19
N ASP A 30 -2.01 1.12 -11.90
CA ASP A 30 -2.11 0.75 -13.31
C ASP A 30 -2.89 -0.57 -13.51
N GLY A 31 -2.97 -1.04 -14.75
CA GLY A 31 -3.70 -2.26 -15.08
C GLY A 31 -3.16 -3.51 -14.38
N ALA A 32 -1.86 -3.73 -14.40
CA ALA A 32 -1.24 -4.92 -13.82
C ALA A 32 -1.35 -4.92 -12.28
N GLU A 33 -1.19 -3.74 -11.67
CA GLU A 33 -1.36 -3.55 -10.24
C GLU A 33 -2.82 -3.76 -9.83
N ARG A 34 -3.79 -3.23 -10.59
CA ARG A 34 -5.22 -3.46 -10.36
C ARG A 34 -5.60 -4.93 -10.50
N GLU A 35 -5.05 -5.65 -11.47
CA GLU A 35 -5.26 -7.10 -11.60
C GLU A 35 -4.75 -7.86 -10.37
N ALA A 36 -3.53 -7.55 -9.92
CA ALA A 36 -2.94 -8.17 -8.73
C ALA A 36 -3.77 -7.89 -7.46
N ILE A 37 -4.25 -6.65 -7.30
CA ILE A 37 -5.14 -6.24 -6.21
C ILE A 37 -6.46 -7.01 -6.29
N ASN A 38 -7.12 -7.01 -7.45
CA ASN A 38 -8.43 -7.64 -7.62
C ASN A 38 -8.42 -9.16 -7.47
N ALA A 39 -7.26 -9.81 -7.69
CA ALA A 39 -7.08 -11.23 -7.44
C ALA A 39 -7.16 -11.62 -5.95
N ARG A 40 -7.01 -10.66 -5.02
CA ARG A 40 -7.13 -10.92 -3.58
C ARG A 40 -8.60 -11.08 -3.17
N ARG A 41 -8.86 -12.03 -2.27
CA ARG A 41 -10.20 -12.25 -1.70
C ARG A 41 -10.42 -11.34 -0.49
N GLY A 42 -11.48 -10.55 -0.53
CA GLY A 42 -11.90 -9.67 0.57
C GLY A 42 -11.25 -8.29 0.54
N ASP A 43 -12.04 -7.29 0.89
CA ASP A 43 -11.70 -5.87 0.77
C ASP A 43 -10.51 -5.46 1.62
N ALA A 44 -10.37 -6.02 2.82
CA ALA A 44 -9.22 -5.81 3.68
C ALA A 44 -7.91 -6.27 3.02
N HIS A 45 -7.92 -7.41 2.31
CA HIS A 45 -6.73 -7.91 1.61
C HIS A 45 -6.39 -7.04 0.40
N LYS A 46 -7.40 -6.57 -0.35
CA LYS A 46 -7.21 -5.66 -1.49
C LYS A 46 -6.56 -4.35 -1.05
N LEU A 47 -7.12 -3.72 0.00
CA LEU A 47 -6.59 -2.49 0.58
C LEU A 47 -5.18 -2.69 1.16
N GLY A 48 -4.96 -3.82 1.84
CA GLY A 48 -3.64 -4.18 2.34
C GLY A 48 -2.60 -4.27 1.22
N LEU A 49 -2.88 -5.02 0.15
CA LEU A 49 -1.97 -5.15 -0.98
C LEU A 49 -1.74 -3.79 -1.68
N ALA A 50 -2.78 -3.00 -1.87
CA ALA A 50 -2.68 -1.66 -2.45
C ALA A 50 -1.75 -0.74 -1.64
N LEU A 51 -1.81 -0.82 -0.31
CA LEU A 51 -0.88 -0.11 0.57
C LEU A 51 0.58 -0.57 0.36
N HIS A 52 0.82 -1.87 0.24
CA HIS A 52 2.17 -2.39 0.01
C HIS A 52 2.74 -1.94 -1.33
N ILE A 53 1.95 -1.95 -2.40
CA ILE A 53 2.35 -1.47 -3.72
C ILE A 53 2.72 0.01 -3.63
N GLY A 54 1.83 0.84 -3.07
CA GLY A 54 2.09 2.28 -2.99
C GLY A 54 3.28 2.63 -2.10
N PHE A 55 3.43 1.97 -0.96
CA PHE A 55 4.58 2.19 -0.07
C PHE A 55 5.90 1.76 -0.72
N LEU A 56 5.94 0.62 -1.41
CA LEU A 56 7.13 0.15 -2.11
C LEU A 56 7.51 1.11 -3.24
N ARG A 57 6.52 1.60 -4.01
CA ARG A 57 6.74 2.63 -5.04
C ARG A 57 7.27 3.93 -4.47
N MET A 58 6.71 4.38 -3.35
CA MET A 58 7.07 5.63 -2.67
C MET A 58 8.48 5.58 -2.08
N SER A 59 8.83 4.49 -1.40
CA SER A 59 10.04 4.43 -0.55
C SER A 59 11.16 3.55 -1.10
N GLY A 60 10.87 2.67 -2.06
CA GLY A 60 11.78 1.61 -2.48
C GLY A 60 12.05 0.56 -1.39
N ARG A 61 11.26 0.53 -0.31
CA ARG A 61 11.39 -0.40 0.82
C ARG A 61 10.10 -1.18 1.01
N LEU A 62 10.24 -2.40 1.53
CA LEU A 62 9.09 -3.18 1.98
C LEU A 62 8.50 -2.60 3.26
N LEU A 63 7.16 -2.56 3.33
CA LEU A 63 6.44 -2.21 4.55
C LEU A 63 6.44 -3.40 5.51
N TYR A 64 7.08 -3.26 6.68
CA TYR A 64 7.16 -4.30 7.70
C TYR A 64 6.29 -4.04 8.94
N ALA A 65 5.94 -2.77 9.19
CA ALA A 65 5.26 -2.37 10.41
C ALA A 65 3.95 -1.62 10.10
N PHE A 66 2.82 -2.24 10.47
CA PHE A 66 1.48 -1.64 10.41
C PHE A 66 1.15 -0.82 11.66
N ARG A 67 2.13 -0.10 12.22
CA ARG A 67 1.95 0.56 13.53
C ARG A 67 0.92 1.68 13.46
N VAL A 68 1.00 2.55 12.45
CA VAL A 68 0.02 3.60 12.20
C VAL A 68 -0.03 3.85 10.68
N VAL A 69 -1.19 3.59 10.07
CA VAL A 69 -1.48 4.02 8.70
C VAL A 69 -2.44 5.20 8.80
N PRO A 70 -2.14 6.37 8.18
CA PRO A 70 -3.02 7.54 8.26
C PRO A 70 -4.43 7.24 7.75
N VAL A 71 -5.45 7.76 8.44
CA VAL A 71 -6.87 7.58 8.04
C VAL A 71 -7.14 8.15 6.65
N ALA A 72 -6.52 9.28 6.31
CA ALA A 72 -6.64 9.88 4.98
C ALA A 72 -6.13 8.94 3.88
N LEU A 73 -5.05 8.19 4.13
CA LEU A 73 -4.54 7.20 3.19
C LEU A 73 -5.50 6.02 3.01
N TRP A 74 -6.15 5.56 4.09
CA TRP A 74 -7.19 4.53 3.95
C TRP A 74 -8.38 4.99 3.13
N ARG A 75 -8.83 6.23 3.33
CA ARG A 75 -9.92 6.83 2.54
C ARG A 75 -9.54 6.91 1.06
N HIS A 76 -8.35 7.44 0.77
CA HIS A 76 -7.82 7.50 -0.59
C HIS A 76 -7.80 6.12 -1.26
N LEU A 77 -7.25 5.10 -0.60
CA LEU A 77 -7.22 3.73 -1.14
C LEU A 77 -8.61 3.13 -1.35
N SER A 78 -9.54 3.38 -0.42
CA SER A 78 -10.93 2.98 -0.55
C SER A 78 -11.61 3.59 -1.78
N GLU A 79 -11.43 4.90 -1.98
CA GLU A 79 -11.98 5.63 -3.12
C GLU A 79 -11.36 5.13 -4.43
N GLU A 80 -10.03 5.01 -4.50
CA GLU A 80 -9.30 4.54 -5.69
C GLU A 80 -9.73 3.13 -6.15
N LEU A 81 -10.08 2.27 -5.18
CA LEU A 81 -10.49 0.89 -5.44
C LEU A 81 -12.01 0.68 -5.50
N GLY A 82 -12.82 1.70 -5.17
CA GLY A 82 -14.27 1.56 -5.06
C GLY A 82 -14.71 0.61 -3.95
N ILE A 83 -13.96 0.58 -2.84
CA ILE A 83 -14.16 -0.32 -1.70
C ILE A 83 -14.63 0.48 -0.48
N ALA A 84 -15.65 0.00 0.21
CA ALA A 84 -16.08 0.60 1.47
C ALA A 84 -14.92 0.56 2.48
N THR A 85 -14.59 1.70 3.10
CA THR A 85 -13.47 1.76 4.06
C THR A 85 -13.72 0.81 5.23
N PRO A 86 -12.93 -0.26 5.37
CA PRO A 86 -13.08 -1.21 6.46
C PRO A 86 -12.63 -0.56 7.75
N ASP A 87 -13.10 -1.09 8.88
CA ASP A 87 -12.64 -0.64 10.17
C ASP A 87 -11.14 -0.95 10.37
N VAL A 88 -10.46 -0.10 11.14
CA VAL A 88 -9.01 -0.22 11.38
C VAL A 88 -8.65 -1.51 12.13
N ALA A 89 -9.56 -2.08 12.93
CA ALA A 89 -9.30 -3.32 13.66
C ALA A 89 -9.26 -4.54 12.73
N SER A 90 -10.12 -4.58 11.70
CA SER A 90 -10.09 -5.59 10.64
C SER A 90 -8.76 -5.57 9.89
N LEU A 91 -8.24 -4.39 9.56
CA LEU A 91 -6.94 -4.22 8.91
C LEU A 91 -5.77 -4.61 9.82
N ARG A 92 -5.85 -4.35 11.12
CA ARG A 92 -4.82 -4.80 12.08
C ARG A 92 -4.83 -6.32 12.24
N THR A 93 -6.00 -6.94 12.29
CA THR A 93 -6.16 -8.40 12.41
C THR A 93 -5.57 -9.12 11.20
N LEU A 94 -5.73 -8.56 10.00
CA LEU A 94 -5.17 -9.07 8.75
C LEU A 94 -3.66 -9.36 8.87
N TYR A 95 -2.91 -8.42 9.45
CA TYR A 95 -1.45 -8.49 9.56
C TYR A 95 -0.94 -9.10 10.87
N GLY A 96 -1.84 -9.57 11.75
CA GLY A 96 -1.46 -10.49 12.82
C GLY A 96 -0.94 -11.83 12.30
N ARG A 97 -1.15 -12.14 11.01
CA ARG A 97 -0.69 -13.35 10.32
C ARG A 97 0.52 -13.02 9.43
N GLU A 98 1.71 -13.45 9.84
CA GLU A 98 2.96 -13.20 9.09
C GLU A 98 2.89 -13.65 7.63
N LYS A 99 2.21 -14.78 7.35
CA LYS A 99 2.04 -15.28 5.97
C LYS A 99 1.37 -14.26 5.05
N THR A 100 0.37 -13.51 5.54
CA THR A 100 -0.33 -12.50 4.74
C THR A 100 0.57 -11.30 4.48
N LEU A 101 1.38 -10.91 5.47
CA LEU A 101 2.37 -9.84 5.30
C LEU A 101 3.37 -10.19 4.18
N PHE A 102 3.99 -11.37 4.25
CA PHE A 102 4.98 -11.81 3.26
C PHE A 102 4.37 -11.99 1.86
N ASP A 103 3.18 -12.57 1.75
CA ASP A 103 2.45 -12.68 0.47
C ASP A 103 2.23 -11.31 -0.18
N HIS A 104 1.75 -10.33 0.58
CA HIS A 104 1.54 -8.98 0.03
C HIS A 104 2.85 -8.29 -0.37
N GLN A 105 3.93 -8.46 0.40
CA GLN A 105 5.25 -7.93 0.04
C GLN A 105 5.76 -8.54 -1.28
N GLN A 106 5.65 -9.86 -1.43
CA GLN A 106 6.08 -10.56 -2.63
C GLN A 106 5.27 -10.13 -3.85
N VAL A 107 3.93 -10.09 -3.74
CA VAL A 107 3.04 -9.67 -4.82
C VAL A 107 3.30 -8.21 -5.21
N ALA A 108 3.53 -7.32 -4.24
CA ALA A 108 3.86 -5.92 -4.52
C ALA A 108 5.17 -5.77 -5.32
N CYS A 109 6.19 -6.56 -4.97
CA CYS A 109 7.44 -6.57 -5.75
C CYS A 109 7.21 -7.05 -7.18
N THR A 110 6.46 -8.14 -7.36
CA THR A 110 6.14 -8.65 -8.69
C THR A 110 5.35 -7.62 -9.51
N ALA A 111 4.34 -6.99 -8.92
CA ALA A 111 3.51 -5.98 -9.60
C ALA A 111 4.34 -4.77 -10.05
N LEU A 112 5.31 -4.34 -9.24
CA LEU A 112 6.21 -3.23 -9.58
C LEU A 112 7.47 -3.64 -10.37
N GLY A 113 7.60 -4.91 -10.75
CA GLY A 113 8.74 -5.42 -11.52
C GLY A 113 10.07 -5.49 -10.74
N PHE A 114 10.04 -5.39 -9.41
CA PHE A 114 11.23 -5.62 -8.58
C PHE A 114 11.61 -7.11 -8.65
N ARG A 115 12.86 -7.36 -9.02
CA ARG A 115 13.46 -8.70 -8.98
C ARG A 115 14.22 -8.86 -7.67
N TRP A 116 14.04 -10.02 -7.03
CA TRP A 116 14.81 -10.47 -5.88
C TRP A 116 15.94 -11.38 -6.32
#